data_AF-A0A660ZQC9-F1
#
_entry.id   AF-A0A660ZQC9-F1
#
_cell.length_a   1.000
_cell.length_b   1.000
_cell.length_c   1.000
_cell.angle_alpha   90.00
_cell.angle_beta   90.00
_cell.angle_gamma   90.00
#
_symmetry.space_group_name_H-M   'P 1'
#
loop_
_entity.id
_entity.type
_entity.pdbx_description
1 polymer ?
#
loop_
_entity_poly.entity_id
_entity_poly.type
_entity_poly.pdbx_seq_one_letter_code
_entity_poly.pdbx_strand_id
1 'polypeptide(L)'
;NHAMVFIGVDTLGGKPLKWLVENSWGTDRGNKGYWTMYDNWFDEYVFAVIINKAYLPDDVTALFKTKPITLPAWDPMRDMYR
;
A
#
# COMPACT_ATOMS: atom_id res chain seq x y z
N ASN A 1 -2.91 4.33 12.03
CA ASN A 1 -2.71 4.41 10.58
C ASN A 1 -1.36 5.03 10.31
N HIS A 2 -0.60 4.49 9.35
CA HIS A 2 0.78 4.90 9.05
C HIS A 2 1.06 4.66 7.57
N ALA A 3 1.82 5.56 6.95
CA ALA A 3 2.25 5.43 5.57
C ALA A 3 3.75 5.08 5.52
N MET A 4 4.09 4.11 4.68
CA MET A 4 5.46 3.64 4.46
C MET A 4 5.67 3.40 2.96
N VAL A 5 6.89 3.06 2.55
CA VAL A 5 7.25 2.89 1.14
C VAL A 5 7.69 1.46 0.86
N PHE A 6 7.08 0.81 -0.13
CA PHE A 6 7.59 -0.45 -0.66
C PHE A 6 8.81 -0.18 -1.55
N ILE A 7 9.93 -0.84 -1.26
CA ILE A 7 11.20 -0.69 -1.99
C ILE A 7 11.73 -2.00 -2.58
N GLY A 8 11.04 -3.11 -2.31
CA GLY A 8 11.39 -4.42 -2.86
C GLY A 8 10.34 -5.48 -2.54
N VAL A 9 10.38 -6.57 -3.29
CA VAL A 9 9.51 -7.73 -3.09
C VAL A 9 10.35 -9.00 -3.32
N ASP A 10 10.25 -9.93 -2.37
CA ASP A 10 10.76 -11.29 -2.52
C ASP A 10 9.66 -12.16 -3.13
N THR A 11 10.00 -12.95 -4.15
CA THR A 11 9.02 -13.73 -4.91
C THR A 11 9.45 -15.17 -5.08
N LEU A 12 8.49 -16.09 -5.01
CA LEU A 12 8.66 -17.50 -5.32
C LEU A 12 7.67 -17.91 -6.41
N GLY A 13 8.18 -18.25 -7.59
CA GLY A 13 7.32 -18.59 -8.74
C GLY A 13 6.43 -17.43 -9.18
N GLY A 14 6.91 -16.18 -9.05
CA GLY A 14 6.15 -14.98 -9.40
C GLY A 14 5.10 -14.54 -8.36
N LYS A 15 4.98 -15.26 -7.24
CA LYS A 15 4.11 -14.86 -6.12
C LYS A 15 4.90 -14.13 -5.05
N PRO A 16 4.42 -12.99 -4.53
CA PRO A 16 5.07 -12.32 -3.41
C PRO A 16 5.09 -13.21 -2.17
N LEU A 17 6.19 -13.21 -1.45
CA LEU A 17 6.32 -13.84 -0.13
C LEU A 17 6.51 -12.80 0.96
N LYS A 18 7.31 -11.78 0.67
CA LYS A 18 7.68 -10.71 1.59
C LYS A 18 7.89 -9.41 0.83
N TRP A 19 7.55 -8.31 1.48
CA TRP A 19 7.74 -6.95 1.01
C TRP A 19 8.83 -6.28 1.86
N LEU A 20 9.77 -5.63 1.20
CA LEU A 20 10.74 -4.76 1.85
C LEU A 20 10.16 -3.35 1.93
N VAL A 21 10.11 -2.82 3.15
CA VAL A 21 9.43 -1.57 3.48
C VAL A 21 10.41 -0.59 4.09
N GLU A 22 10.52 0.61 3.53
CA GLU A 22 11.21 1.74 4.15
C GLU A 22 10.24 2.47 5.09
N ASN A 23 10.68 2.67 6.34
CA ASN A 23 9.92 3.35 7.38
C ASN A 23 10.59 4.69 7.76
N SER A 24 9.83 5.59 8.37
CA SER A 24 10.24 6.97 8.69
C SER A 24 10.62 7.20 10.16
N TRP A 25 11.01 6.14 10.87
CA TRP A 25 11.34 6.20 12.31
C TRP A 25 12.84 6.19 12.61
N GLY A 26 13.67 6.57 11.64
CA GLY A 26 15.14 6.58 11.76
C GLY A 26 15.77 5.18 11.65
N THR A 27 17.10 5.15 11.71
CA THR A 27 17.89 3.93 11.47
C THR A 27 17.96 2.97 12.67
N ASP A 28 17.59 3.44 13.86
CA ASP A 28 17.72 2.66 15.09
C ASP A 28 16.60 1.61 15.25
N ARG A 29 15.55 1.69 14.43
CA ARG A 29 14.42 0.76 14.44
C ARG A 29 14.42 -0.15 13.21
N GLY A 30 13.93 -1.37 13.40
CA GLY A 30 13.93 -2.40 12.36
C GLY A 30 15.36 -2.78 11.97
N ASN A 31 15.56 -3.07 10.69
CA ASN A 31 16.89 -3.28 10.12
C ASN A 31 17.34 -1.99 9.43
N LYS A 32 17.99 -1.09 10.16
CA LYS A 32 18.47 0.21 9.64
C LYS A 32 17.36 1.08 9.04
N GLY A 33 16.16 1.08 9.65
CA GLY A 33 14.98 1.78 9.14
C GLY A 33 14.10 0.96 8.20
N TYR A 34 14.57 -0.21 7.76
CA TYR A 34 13.81 -1.12 6.89
C TYR A 34 13.09 -2.21 7.67
N TRP A 35 11.94 -2.63 7.14
CA TRP A 35 11.07 -3.65 7.69
C TRP A 35 10.77 -4.69 6.63
N THR A 36 10.56 -5.93 7.07
CA THR A 36 10.12 -7.02 6.22
C THR A 36 8.68 -7.36 6.59
N MET A 37 7.78 -7.31 5.62
CA MET A 37 6.36 -7.56 5.81
C MET A 37 5.97 -8.81 5.02
N TYR A 38 5.42 -9.82 5.69
CA TYR A 38 4.94 -11.02 5.01
C TYR A 38 3.72 -10.71 4.14
N ASP A 39 3.56 -11.45 3.05
CA ASP A 39 2.46 -11.25 2.10
C ASP A 39 1.08 -11.41 2.75
N ASN A 40 0.91 -12.37 3.67
CA ASN A 40 -0.34 -12.51 4.42
C ASN A 40 -0.63 -11.32 5.35
N TRP A 41 0.39 -10.57 5.78
CA TRP A 41 0.17 -9.34 6.53
C TRP A 41 -0.28 -8.21 5.60
N PHE A 42 0.21 -8.20 4.36
CA PHE A 42 -0.25 -7.28 3.32
C PHE A 42 -1.77 -7.40 3.16
N ASP A 43 -2.26 -8.62 2.96
CA ASP A 43 -3.69 -8.89 2.70
C ASP A 43 -4.62 -8.36 3.80
N GLU A 44 -4.19 -8.48 5.07
CA GLU A 44 -5.02 -8.15 6.23
C GLU A 44 -4.94 -6.68 6.65
N TYR A 45 -3.81 -6.00 6.37
CA TYR A 45 -3.49 -4.72 7.01
C TYR A 45 -3.07 -3.60 6.06
N VAL A 46 -2.92 -3.88 4.75
CA VAL A 46 -2.67 -2.85 3.74
C VAL A 46 -3.97 -2.54 3.01
N PHE A 47 -4.47 -1.33 3.21
CA PHE A 47 -5.77 -0.90 2.66
C PHE A 47 -5.65 0.02 1.44
N ALA A 48 -4.49 0.64 1.21
CA ALA A 48 -4.27 1.56 0.11
C ALA A 48 -2.83 1.56 -0.39
N VAL A 49 -2.67 1.70 -1.70
CA VAL A 49 -1.39 1.90 -2.38
C VAL A 49 -1.52 3.01 -3.41
N ILE A 50 -0.43 3.71 -3.68
CA ILE A 50 -0.36 4.74 -4.72
C ILE A 50 0.47 4.19 -5.87
N ILE A 51 -0.15 4.03 -7.03
CA ILE A 51 0.47 3.46 -8.23
C ILE A 51 0.45 4.50 -9.34
N ASN A 52 1.52 4.55 -10.15
CA ASN A 52 1.53 5.37 -11.35
C ASN A 52 0.44 4.88 -12.32
N LYS A 53 -0.40 5.81 -12.80
CA LYS A 53 -1.51 5.53 -13.72
C LYS A 53 -1.10 4.75 -14.97
N ALA A 54 0.16 4.89 -15.42
CA ALA A 54 0.69 4.15 -16.57
C ALA A 54 0.70 2.62 -16.39
N TYR A 55 0.63 2.13 -15.15
CA TYR A 55 0.57 0.69 -14.85
C TYR A 55 -0.85 0.17 -14.60
N LEU A 56 -1.86 1.05 -14.62
CA LEU A 56 -3.24 0.63 -14.41
C LEU A 56 -3.84 0.16 -15.75
N PRO A 57 -4.60 -0.95 -15.76
CA PRO A 57 -5.31 -1.36 -16.97
C PRO A 57 -6.46 -0.40 -17.28
N ASP A 58 -6.89 -0.40 -18.55
CA ASP A 58 -7.85 0.57 -19.09
C ASP A 58 -9.22 0.51 -18.39
N ASP A 59 -9.65 -0.66 -17.93
CA ASP A 59 -10.89 -0.87 -17.20
C ASP A 59 -10.89 -0.15 -15.84
N VAL A 60 -9.77 -0.21 -15.11
CA VAL A 60 -9.58 0.52 -13.84
C VAL A 60 -9.53 2.02 -14.09
N THR A 61 -8.81 2.48 -15.12
CA THR A 61 -8.72 3.93 -15.40
C THR A 61 -10.05 4.51 -15.88
N ALA A 62 -10.92 3.71 -16.52
CA ALA A 62 -12.27 4.12 -16.89
C ALA A 62 -13.13 4.48 -15.66
N LEU A 63 -12.89 3.86 -14.51
CA LEU A 63 -13.62 4.16 -13.26
C LEU A 63 -13.45 5.62 -12.81
N PHE A 64 -12.33 6.27 -13.15
CA PHE A 64 -12.12 7.69 -12.81
C PHE A 64 -13.07 8.65 -13.51
N LYS A 65 -13.77 8.20 -14.57
CA LYS A 65 -14.79 8.99 -15.28
C LYS A 65 -16.19 8.82 -14.68
N THR A 66 -16.36 7.93 -13.72
CA THR A 66 -17.65 7.67 -13.07
C THR A 66 -17.90 8.65 -11.93
N LYS A 67 -19.16 8.79 -11.51
CA LYS A 67 -19.49 9.61 -10.35
C LYS A 67 -18.98 8.93 -9.08
N PRO A 68 -18.12 9.57 -8.25
CA PRO A 68 -17.61 8.96 -7.04
C PRO A 68 -18.73 8.75 -6.02
N ILE A 69 -18.62 7.68 -5.25
CA ILE A 69 -19.50 7.43 -4.10
C ILE A 69 -19.07 8.36 -2.97
N THR A 70 -20.00 9.18 -2.48
CA THR A 70 -19.77 10.03 -1.32
C THR A 70 -19.90 9.20 -0.06
N LEU A 71 -18.79 9.05 0.67
CA LEU A 71 -18.76 8.38 1.96
C LEU A 71 -19.05 9.37 3.10
N PRO A 72 -19.63 8.90 4.23
CA PRO A 72 -19.86 9.74 5.39
C PRO A 72 -18.54 10.23 6.01
N ALA A 73 -18.59 11.34 6.75
CA ALA A 73 -17.39 11.97 7.32
C ALA A 73 -16.64 11.10 8.37
N TRP A 74 -17.31 10.07 8.91
CA TRP A 74 -16.77 9.11 9.88
C TRP A 74 -16.37 7.77 9.25
N ASP A 75 -16.39 7.65 7.92
CA ASP A 75 -15.94 6.44 7.24
C ASP A 75 -14.47 6.14 7.60
N PRO A 76 -14.13 4.88 7.98
CA PRO A 76 -12.79 4.54 8.42
C PRO A 76 -11.71 4.77 7.35
N MET A 77 -12.08 4.74 6.06
CA MET A 77 -11.13 5.04 4.97
C MET A 77 -10.62 6.48 5.03
N ARG A 78 -11.35 7.40 5.67
CA ARG A 78 -10.92 8.80 5.81
C ARG A 78 -9.63 8.92 6.62
N ASP A 79 -9.48 8.14 7.68
CA ASP A 79 -8.30 8.21 8.56
C ASP A 79 -7.04 7.65 7.90
N MET A 80 -7.13 7.12 6.68
CA MET A 80 -5.99 6.74 5.85
C MET A 80 -5.39 7.90 5.06
N TYR A 81 -6.18 8.94 4.79
CA TYR A 81 -5.80 10.07 3.93
C TYR A 81 -5.63 11.38 4.72
N ARG A 82 -5.55 11.30 6.05
CA ARG A 82 -5.23 12.39 6.97
C ARG A 82 -3.78 12.30 7.38
#